data_AF-A0AAD8GLK7-F1
#
_entry.id   AF-A0AAD8GLK7-F1
#
_cell.length_a   1.000
_cell.length_b   1.000
_cell.length_c   1.000
_cell.angle_alpha   90.00
_cell.angle_beta   90.00
_cell.angle_gamma   90.00
#
_symmetry.space_group_name_H-M   'P 1'
#
loop_
_entity.id
_entity.type
_entity.pdbx_description
1 polymer ?
#
loop_
_entity_poly.entity_id
_entity_poly.type
_entity_poly.pdbx_seq_one_letter_code
_entity_poly.pdbx_strand_id
1 'polypeptide(L)'
;MYNVTVAYLKSLPIIALIYIYIYIYIYIYIYIYIYIKYIYIYISLYIWQVLRLFKALHRTRQNVFRDDTRALGAAREKINEEFKKYRNETCTETINKMIKIGSDVEVILRKTVIQGVHVEDKKIQLRYREEHLLENQPYCDNPTKKNA
;
A
#
# COMPACT_ATOMS: atom_id res chain seq x y z
N MET A 1 -24.89 40.63 -23.05
CA MET A 1 -24.87 40.31 -21.60
C MET A 1 -23.66 40.90 -20.88
N TYR A 2 -22.44 40.79 -21.43
CA TYR A 2 -21.20 41.37 -20.87
C TYR A 2 -21.24 42.91 -20.67
N ASN A 3 -21.90 43.65 -21.57
CA ASN A 3 -21.98 45.12 -21.49
C ASN A 3 -22.88 45.63 -20.36
N VAL A 4 -23.87 44.84 -19.94
CA VAL A 4 -24.81 45.23 -18.87
C VAL A 4 -24.18 45.00 -17.49
N THR A 5 -23.46 43.88 -17.31
CA THR A 5 -22.77 43.57 -16.05
C THR A 5 -21.63 44.54 -15.74
N VAL A 6 -20.87 44.97 -16.73
CA VAL A 6 -19.80 45.97 -16.56
C VAL A 6 -20.36 47.34 -16.19
N ALA A 7 -21.51 47.75 -16.75
CA ALA A 7 -22.18 49.00 -16.39
C ALA A 7 -22.68 48.96 -14.94
N TYR A 8 -23.24 47.84 -14.50
CA TYR A 8 -23.71 47.63 -13.13
C TYR A 8 -22.57 47.68 -12.10
N LEU A 9 -21.44 47.03 -12.39
CA LEU A 9 -20.25 47.06 -11.53
C LEU A 9 -19.68 48.47 -11.36
N LYS A 10 -19.73 49.30 -12.41
CA LYS A 10 -19.29 50.70 -12.35
C LYS A 10 -20.23 51.61 -11.54
N SER A 11 -21.51 51.24 -11.40
CA SER A 11 -22.50 51.98 -10.62
C SER A 11 -22.52 51.67 -9.11
N LEU A 12 -21.77 50.65 -8.67
CA LEU A 12 -21.73 50.24 -7.27
C LEU A 12 -20.86 51.19 -6.42
N PRO A 13 -21.24 51.44 -5.14
CA PRO A 13 -20.39 52.21 -4.23
C PRO A 13 -19.06 51.48 -3.98
N ILE A 14 -17.98 52.23 -3.81
CA ILE A 14 -16.61 51.71 -3.63
C ILE A 14 -16.53 50.66 -2.49
N ILE A 15 -17.30 50.87 -1.41
CA ILE A 15 -17.38 49.94 -0.27
C ILE A 15 -17.90 48.56 -0.71
N ALA A 16 -18.88 48.50 -1.62
CA ALA A 16 -19.41 47.24 -2.12
C ALA A 16 -18.39 46.50 -3.01
N LEU A 17 -17.61 47.25 -3.81
CA LEU A 17 -16.53 46.65 -4.62
C LEU A 17 -15.40 46.09 -3.75
N ILE A 18 -15.04 46.78 -2.66
CA ILE A 18 -14.06 46.30 -1.67
C ILE A 18 -14.56 45.03 -0.99
N TYR A 19 -15.84 45.00 -0.58
CA TYR A 19 -16.44 43.82 0.02
C TYR A 19 -16.42 42.61 -0.92
N ILE A 20 -16.81 42.81 -2.18
CA ILE A 20 -16.77 41.78 -3.22
C ILE A 20 -15.34 41.28 -3.44
N TYR A 21 -14.37 42.17 -3.53
CA TYR A 21 -12.96 41.80 -3.69
C TYR A 21 -12.45 40.95 -2.51
N ILE A 22 -12.69 41.40 -1.28
CA ILE A 22 -12.31 40.66 -0.06
C ILE A 22 -12.98 39.29 -0.02
N TYR A 23 -14.27 39.22 -0.33
CA TYR A 23 -15.01 37.96 -0.38
C TYR A 23 -14.40 36.98 -1.39
N ILE A 24 -14.13 37.43 -2.62
CA ILE A 24 -13.51 36.61 -3.67
C ILE A 24 -12.13 36.15 -3.23
N TYR A 25 -11.31 37.04 -2.68
CA TYR A 25 -9.97 36.72 -2.20
C TYR A 25 -9.99 35.63 -1.11
N ILE A 26 -10.87 35.80 -0.10
CA ILE A 26 -11.05 34.82 0.97
C ILE A 26 -11.52 33.48 0.40
N TYR A 27 -12.50 33.49 -0.51
CA TYR A 27 -13.02 32.28 -1.14
C TYR A 27 -11.93 31.51 -1.89
N ILE A 28 -11.15 32.20 -2.72
CA ILE A 28 -10.02 31.60 -3.47
C ILE A 28 -8.99 31.02 -2.50
N TYR A 29 -8.63 31.77 -1.44
CA TYR A 29 -7.66 31.32 -0.45
C TYR A 29 -8.13 30.03 0.26
N ILE A 30 -9.38 30.00 0.72
CA ILE A 30 -9.98 28.82 1.37
C ILE A 30 -9.99 27.63 0.40
N TYR A 31 -10.40 27.84 -0.85
CA TYR A 31 -10.43 26.78 -1.86
C TYR A 31 -9.04 26.17 -2.10
N ILE A 32 -8.02 27.02 -2.30
CA ILE A 32 -6.63 26.56 -2.47
C ILE A 32 -6.15 25.80 -1.23
N TYR A 33 -6.42 26.31 -0.04
CA TYR A 33 -6.02 25.65 1.21
C TYR A 33 -6.62 24.25 1.35
N ILE A 34 -7.93 24.12 1.09
CA ILE A 34 -8.63 22.83 1.12
C ILE A 34 -8.02 21.87 0.08
N TYR A 35 -7.78 22.35 -1.14
CA TYR A 35 -7.22 21.54 -2.22
C TYR A 35 -5.81 21.01 -1.88
N ILE A 36 -4.92 21.86 -1.38
CA ILE A 36 -3.58 21.45 -0.95
C ILE A 36 -3.65 20.45 0.22
N LYS A 37 -4.52 20.67 1.19
CA LYS A 37 -4.74 19.74 2.30
C LYS A 37 -5.21 18.37 1.81
N TYR A 38 -6.17 18.35 0.89
CA TYR A 38 -6.67 17.12 0.29
C TYR A 38 -5.54 16.35 -0.42
N ILE A 39 -4.73 17.01 -1.24
CA ILE A 39 -3.57 16.40 -1.91
C ILE A 39 -2.60 15.80 -0.89
N TYR A 40 -2.26 16.56 0.16
CA TYR A 40 -1.32 16.08 1.18
C TYR A 40 -1.84 14.82 1.89
N ILE A 41 -3.11 14.81 2.29
CA ILE A 41 -3.77 13.65 2.92
C ILE A 41 -3.72 12.45 1.98
N TYR A 42 -4.06 12.66 0.71
CA TYR A 42 -4.04 11.62 -0.31
C TYR A 42 -2.65 11.01 -0.49
N ILE A 43 -1.61 11.83 -0.70
CA ILE A 43 -0.22 11.36 -0.86
C ILE A 43 0.26 10.63 0.39
N SER A 44 -0.02 11.18 1.58
CA SER A 44 0.38 10.58 2.85
C SER A 44 -0.23 9.18 3.04
N LEU A 45 -1.52 9.02 2.71
CA LEU A 45 -2.23 7.74 2.79
C LEU A 45 -1.58 6.67 1.89
N TYR A 46 -1.25 7.02 0.65
CA TYR A 46 -0.62 6.08 -0.29
C TYR A 46 0.79 5.67 0.13
N ILE A 47 1.62 6.63 0.55
CA ILE A 47 2.97 6.35 1.04
C ILE A 47 2.91 5.38 2.23
N TRP A 48 1.97 5.61 3.15
CA TRP A 48 1.80 4.75 4.31
C TRP A 48 1.50 3.29 3.93
N GLN A 49 0.59 3.05 2.98
CA GLN A 49 0.24 1.71 2.54
C GLN A 49 1.43 0.97 1.91
N VAL A 50 2.18 1.64 1.02
CA VAL A 50 3.35 1.08 0.37
C VAL A 50 4.45 0.74 1.38
N LEU A 51 4.73 1.65 2.32
CA LEU A 51 5.73 1.42 3.36
C LEU A 51 5.35 0.29 4.32
N ARG A 52 4.06 0.16 4.64
CA ARG A 52 3.56 -0.94 5.47
C ARG A 52 3.80 -2.28 4.78
N LEU A 53 3.49 -2.39 3.49
CA LEU A 53 3.73 -3.60 2.71
C LEU A 53 5.22 -3.93 2.58
N PHE A 54 6.05 -2.93 2.29
CA PHE A 54 7.51 -3.09 2.23
C PHE A 54 8.09 -3.67 3.53
N LYS A 55 7.65 -3.13 4.67
CA LYS A 55 8.05 -3.63 6.00
C LYS A 55 7.51 -5.04 6.25
N ALA A 56 6.28 -5.34 5.83
CA ALA A 56 5.68 -6.67 5.99
C ALA A 56 6.50 -7.73 5.22
N LEU A 57 6.76 -7.52 3.93
CA LEU A 57 7.58 -8.42 3.10
C LEU A 57 8.98 -8.64 3.68
N HIS A 58 9.61 -7.60 4.22
CA HIS A 58 10.91 -7.74 4.85
C HIS A 58 10.90 -8.54 6.16
N ARG A 59 9.83 -8.42 6.96
CA ARG A 59 9.64 -9.27 8.14
C ARG A 59 9.37 -10.72 7.72
N THR A 60 8.51 -10.91 6.72
CA THR A 60 8.14 -12.24 6.22
C THR A 60 9.36 -12.98 5.66
N ARG A 61 10.23 -12.35 4.86
CA ARG A 61 11.48 -13.02 4.41
C ARG A 61 12.38 -13.44 5.57
N GLN A 62 12.46 -12.64 6.65
CA GLN A 62 13.32 -12.95 7.79
C GLN A 62 12.79 -14.16 8.57
N ASN A 63 11.47 -14.27 8.66
CA ASN A 63 10.79 -15.39 9.32
C ASN A 63 10.81 -16.66 8.46
N VAL A 64 10.67 -16.52 7.14
CA VAL A 64 10.58 -17.66 6.21
C VAL A 64 11.96 -18.27 5.90
N PHE A 65 12.98 -17.44 5.71
CA PHE A 65 14.34 -17.88 5.34
C PHE A 65 15.33 -17.76 6.50
N ARG A 66 14.90 -18.10 7.71
CA ARG A 66 15.70 -17.88 8.92
C ARG A 66 17.04 -18.59 8.84
N ASP A 67 18.12 -17.87 9.11
CA ASP A 67 19.52 -18.36 9.05
C ASP A 67 20.01 -18.79 7.63
N ASP A 68 19.19 -18.65 6.57
CA ASP A 68 19.61 -18.88 5.19
C ASP A 68 20.08 -17.56 4.58
N THR A 69 21.36 -17.23 4.77
CA THR A 69 21.95 -15.96 4.33
C THR A 69 21.80 -15.74 2.82
N ARG A 70 21.88 -16.80 2.02
CA ARG A 70 21.73 -16.74 0.56
C ARG A 70 20.28 -16.41 0.18
N ALA A 71 19.31 -17.13 0.72
CA ALA A 71 17.89 -16.84 0.44
C ALA A 71 17.46 -15.48 1.00
N LEU A 72 17.95 -15.09 2.19
CA LEU A 72 17.71 -13.77 2.77
C LEU A 72 18.24 -12.64 1.89
N GLY A 73 19.43 -12.82 1.30
CA GLY A 73 20.05 -11.88 0.36
C GLY A 73 19.24 -11.76 -0.92
N ALA A 74 18.98 -12.89 -1.58
CA ALA A 74 18.21 -12.92 -2.83
C ALA A 74 16.79 -12.33 -2.66
N ALA A 75 16.10 -12.66 -1.57
CA ALA A 75 14.78 -12.10 -1.28
C ALA A 75 14.83 -10.60 -1.02
N ARG A 76 15.88 -10.10 -0.32
CA ARG A 76 16.07 -8.66 -0.09
C ARG A 76 16.28 -7.92 -1.40
N GLU A 77 17.14 -8.43 -2.27
CA GLU A 77 17.40 -7.85 -3.58
C GLU A 77 16.14 -7.79 -4.42
N LYS A 78 15.39 -8.90 -4.49
CA LYS A 78 14.16 -8.96 -5.28
C LYS A 78 13.08 -7.99 -4.79
N ILE A 79 12.87 -7.90 -3.48
CA ILE A 79 11.95 -6.91 -2.89
C ILE A 79 12.38 -5.48 -3.28
N ASN A 80 13.67 -5.15 -3.13
CA ASN A 80 14.14 -3.81 -3.45
C ASN A 80 14.04 -3.48 -4.94
N GLU A 81 14.31 -4.45 -5.82
CA GLU A 81 14.20 -4.31 -7.27
C GLU A 81 12.77 -3.97 -7.68
N GLU A 82 11.78 -4.76 -7.23
CA GLU A 82 10.38 -4.54 -7.59
C GLU A 82 9.87 -3.19 -7.09
N PHE A 83 10.20 -2.79 -5.86
CA PHE A 83 9.80 -1.46 -5.36
C PHE A 83 10.51 -0.31 -6.08
N LYS A 84 11.76 -0.51 -6.51
CA LYS A 84 12.51 0.50 -7.27
C LYS A 84 11.95 0.69 -8.68
N LYS A 85 11.49 -0.38 -9.32
CA LYS A 85 10.88 -0.36 -10.66
C LYS A 85 9.67 0.57 -10.73
N TYR A 86 8.85 0.60 -9.68
CA TYR A 86 7.61 1.40 -9.62
C TYR A 86 7.76 2.70 -8.82
N ARG A 87 8.98 3.14 -8.50
CA ARG A 87 9.24 4.31 -7.63
C ARG A 87 8.56 5.60 -8.10
N ASN A 88 8.49 5.81 -9.40
CA ASN A 88 7.95 7.04 -10.01
C ASN A 88 6.57 6.81 -10.64
N GLU A 89 5.91 5.70 -10.32
CA GLU A 89 4.56 5.42 -10.81
C GLU A 89 3.56 6.45 -10.24
N THR A 90 2.69 6.96 -11.10
CA THR A 90 1.67 7.96 -10.73
C THR A 90 0.25 7.46 -10.96
N CYS A 91 0.09 6.38 -11.73
CA CYS A 91 -1.18 5.73 -11.96
C CYS A 91 -1.66 5.00 -10.69
N THR A 92 -2.75 5.48 -10.12
CA THR A 92 -3.35 4.97 -8.88
C THR A 92 -3.80 3.51 -9.01
N GLU A 93 -4.33 3.13 -10.17
CA GLU A 93 -4.73 1.75 -10.48
C GLU A 93 -3.54 0.80 -10.46
N THR A 94 -2.43 1.20 -11.10
CA THR A 94 -1.18 0.41 -11.09
C THR A 94 -0.63 0.27 -9.68
N ILE A 95 -0.60 1.36 -8.89
CA ILE A 95 -0.13 1.33 -7.50
C ILE A 95 -0.97 0.35 -6.67
N ASN A 96 -2.30 0.44 -6.75
CA ASN A 96 -3.21 -0.43 -6.02
C ASN A 96 -3.04 -1.90 -6.43
N LYS A 97 -2.86 -2.16 -7.74
CA LYS A 97 -2.59 -3.50 -8.26
C LYS A 97 -1.28 -4.06 -7.69
N MET A 98 -0.21 -3.26 -7.65
CA MET A 98 1.10 -3.70 -7.12
C MET A 98 1.06 -3.93 -5.61
N ILE A 99 0.34 -3.08 -4.85
CA ILE A 99 0.10 -3.29 -3.42
C ILE A 99 -0.62 -4.61 -3.19
N LYS A 100 -1.66 -4.90 -3.98
CA LYS A 100 -2.40 -6.16 -3.89
C LYS A 100 -1.50 -7.37 -4.18
N ILE A 101 -0.76 -7.35 -5.29
CA ILE A 101 0.16 -8.43 -5.66
C ILE A 101 1.18 -8.67 -4.54
N GLY A 102 1.82 -7.61 -4.04
CA GLY A 102 2.81 -7.76 -2.97
C GLY A 102 2.19 -8.28 -1.66
N SER A 103 0.95 -7.89 -1.35
CA SER A 103 0.22 -8.43 -0.19
C SER A 103 -0.10 -9.91 -0.36
N ASP A 104 -0.50 -10.33 -1.56
CA ASP A 104 -0.78 -11.75 -1.85
C ASP A 104 0.52 -12.58 -1.74
N VAL A 105 1.63 -12.05 -2.27
CA VAL A 105 2.97 -12.67 -2.14
C VAL A 105 3.39 -12.79 -0.67
N GLU A 106 3.14 -11.78 0.15
CA GLU A 106 3.40 -11.84 1.60
C GLU A 106 2.67 -13.03 2.24
N VAL A 107 1.37 -13.17 1.96
CA VAL A 107 0.53 -14.24 2.51
C VAL A 107 0.99 -15.61 2.02
N ILE A 108 1.29 -15.73 0.73
CA ILE A 108 1.79 -16.98 0.13
C ILE A 108 3.09 -17.40 0.82
N LEU A 109 4.09 -16.50 0.88
CA LEU A 109 5.37 -16.81 1.53
C LEU A 109 5.18 -17.27 2.98
N ARG A 110 4.29 -16.59 3.72
CA ARG A 110 4.06 -16.86 5.13
C ARG A 110 3.33 -18.18 5.37
N LYS A 111 2.41 -18.58 4.49
CA LYS A 111 1.56 -19.78 4.65
C LYS A 111 2.04 -21.03 3.93
N THR A 112 2.81 -20.90 2.85
CA THR A 112 3.16 -22.06 2.00
C THR A 112 4.62 -22.47 2.11
N VAL A 113 5.51 -21.60 2.58
CA VAL A 113 6.95 -21.90 2.62
C VAL A 113 7.35 -22.47 3.99
N ILE A 114 7.76 -23.73 4.00
CA ILE A 114 8.33 -24.43 5.15
C ILE A 114 9.83 -24.60 4.92
N GLN A 115 10.64 -24.17 5.89
CA GLN A 115 12.09 -24.30 5.79
C GLN A 115 12.53 -25.67 6.31
N GLY A 116 13.23 -26.45 5.49
CA GLY A 116 13.92 -27.67 5.90
C GLY A 116 15.39 -27.38 6.22
N VAL A 117 15.85 -27.81 7.39
CA VAL A 117 17.25 -27.67 7.82
C VAL A 117 17.85 -29.05 8.03
N HIS A 118 18.98 -29.32 7.38
CA HIS A 118 19.74 -30.55 7.64
C HIS A 118 20.38 -30.47 9.03
N VAL A 119 20.08 -31.43 9.90
CA VAL A 119 20.59 -31.46 11.29
C VAL A 119 21.62 -32.57 11.48
N GLU A 120 21.42 -33.71 10.83
CA GLU A 120 22.26 -34.91 10.91
C GLU A 120 22.29 -35.61 9.54
N ASP A 121 23.11 -36.65 9.39
CA ASP A 121 23.11 -37.50 8.21
C ASP A 121 21.71 -38.09 7.96
N LYS A 122 21.14 -37.76 6.79
CA LYS A 122 19.80 -38.18 6.33
C LYS A 122 18.61 -37.65 7.16
N LYS A 123 18.80 -36.65 8.01
CA LYS A 123 17.71 -36.05 8.81
C LYS A 123 17.50 -34.56 8.49
N ILE A 124 16.26 -34.22 8.18
CA ILE A 124 15.83 -32.84 7.90
C ILE A 124 14.81 -32.43 8.97
N GLN A 125 15.10 -31.33 9.67
CA GLN A 125 14.16 -30.68 10.57
C GLN A 125 13.34 -29.65 9.79
N LEU A 126 12.02 -29.82 9.79
CA LEU A 126 11.10 -28.83 9.23
C LEU A 126 10.77 -27.76 10.28
N ARG A 127 11.01 -26.49 9.92
CA ARG A 127 10.62 -25.31 10.70
C ARG A 127 9.25 -24.84 10.22
N TYR A 128 8.20 -25.44 10.77
CA TYR A 128 6.83 -24.99 10.54
C TYR A 128 6.47 -23.81 11.48
N ARG A 129 5.44 -23.06 11.11
CA ARG A 129 4.86 -21.95 11.89
C ARG A 129 3.40 -22.29 12.19
N GLU A 130 2.79 -21.59 13.14
CA GLU A 130 1.38 -21.77 13.50
C GLU A 130 0.45 -21.72 12.27
N GLU A 131 0.78 -20.88 11.30
CA GLU A 131 -0.01 -20.73 10.08
C GLU A 131 -0.01 -21.94 9.13
N HIS A 132 0.91 -22.87 9.34
CA HIS A 132 0.95 -24.12 8.60
C HIS A 132 0.11 -25.22 9.28
N LEU A 133 -0.29 -25.00 10.53
CA LEU A 133 -1.05 -25.97 11.31
C LEU A 133 -2.53 -25.83 10.99
N LEU A 134 -3.20 -26.96 10.84
CA LEU A 134 -4.65 -27.04 10.80
C LEU A 134 -5.17 -27.29 12.21
N GLU A 135 -6.43 -26.93 12.46
CA GLU A 135 -7.10 -27.35 13.69
C GLU A 135 -7.13 -28.89 13.75
N ASN A 136 -7.00 -29.42 14.96
CA ASN A 136 -7.02 -30.86 15.19
C ASN A 136 -8.36 -31.43 14.71
N GLN A 137 -8.33 -32.09 13.55
CA GLN A 137 -9.44 -32.89 13.05
C GLN A 137 -9.16 -34.36 13.35
N PRO A 138 -10.16 -35.13 13.80
CA PRO A 138 -10.00 -36.57 13.95
C PRO A 138 -9.61 -37.17 12.61
N TYR A 139 -8.64 -38.09 12.63
CA TYR A 139 -8.21 -38.80 11.44
C TYR A 139 -9.41 -39.49 10.79
N CYS A 140 -9.60 -39.26 9.48
CA CYS A 140 -10.65 -39.90 8.68
C CYS A 140 -9.98 -40.69 7.55
N ASP A 141 -10.25 -42.00 7.49
CA ASP A 141 -9.75 -42.89 6.44
C ASP A 141 -10.29 -42.53 5.05
N ASN A 142 -11.44 -41.86 5.00
CA ASN A 142 -12.09 -41.47 3.75
C ASN A 142 -11.53 -40.14 3.24
N PRO A 143 -11.12 -40.05 1.96
CA PRO A 143 -10.64 -38.79 1.40
C PRO A 143 -11.76 -37.74 1.38
N THR A 144 -11.54 -36.63 2.06
CA THR A 144 -12.45 -35.48 2.04
C THR A 144 -12.40 -34.82 0.67
N LYS A 145 -13.54 -34.69 -0.02
CA LYS A 145 -13.63 -33.89 -1.25
C LYS A 145 -13.33 -32.44 -0.92
N LYS A 146 -12.24 -31.88 -1.46
CA LYS A 146 -12.01 -30.43 -1.45
C LYS A 146 -13.02 -29.81 -2.40
N ASN A 147 -14.03 -29.11 -1.86
CA ASN A 147 -14.88 -28.24 -2.67
C ASN A 147 -14.00 -27.08 -3.15
N ALA A 148 -13.94 -26.92 -4.48
CA ALA A 148 -13.18 -25.88 -5.17
C ALA A 148 -13.78 -24.48 -4.95
#